data_AF-A0A0F8ZAA2-F1
#
_entry.id   AF-A0A0F8ZAA2-F1
#
_cell.length_a   1.000
_cell.length_b   1.000
_cell.length_c   1.000
_cell.angle_alpha   90.00
_cell.angle_beta   90.00
_cell.angle_gamma   90.00
#
_symmetry.space_group_name_H-M   'P 1'
#
loop_
_entity.id
_entity.type
_entity.pdbx_description
1 polymer ?
#
loop_
_entity_poly.entity_id
_entity_poly.type
_entity_poly.pdbx_seq_one_letter_code
_entity_poly.pdbx_strand_id
1 'polypeptide(L)'
;ELFDTTKIEEYLVNEGELDRFIARKIAHEVEERLSKTNIEYLTTPLMREYINAILLENSLEEVRHKLTRLGTPPYEVLKLFNSSENDITPDNFINKLGSDVSEQFLLLNLLPKNLADLYLSGEISLLNLNYWSLRPLSMHLNMEALMRYTFQEYPNMSKRFKKGREFTCLILNFINILYRLKQFYSGELILSDFNKKFLSYFNFSEDKSYLFNILASQLLRSNQLPQDDRVHLTLDFNYDYGYSKDCNTQPSIDLKFLYCLKKITKDLGGCRNPLCLIDYSKFNNSSSINSNLNDVFSNINRKNTIFYNGNCSGSLTSSIIKTVNPNESYLILDKILINLYKISVDARQNDDLFLDLLQEKLDLVF
;
A
#
# COMPACT_ATOMS: atom_id res chain seq x y z
N GLU A 1 36.34 16.88 -21.35
CA GLU A 1 36.49 16.29 -22.69
C GLU A 1 36.22 17.36 -23.74
N LEU A 2 36.67 17.16 -24.98
CA LEU A 2 36.27 18.00 -26.10
C LEU A 2 34.81 17.70 -26.47
N PHE A 3 34.10 18.72 -26.94
CA PHE A 3 32.72 18.57 -27.43
C PHE A 3 32.69 17.63 -28.64
N ASP A 4 31.69 16.73 -28.68
CA ASP A 4 31.53 15.73 -29.73
C ASP A 4 30.04 15.60 -30.11
N THR A 5 29.72 15.93 -31.35
CA THR A 5 28.35 15.88 -31.88
C THR A 5 27.82 14.47 -32.03
N THR A 6 28.69 13.48 -32.23
CA THR A 6 28.26 12.09 -32.39
C THR A 6 27.61 11.56 -31.12
N LYS A 7 28.09 11.99 -29.94
CA LYS A 7 27.48 11.68 -28.64
C LYS A 7 26.06 12.25 -28.51
N ILE A 8 25.78 13.41 -29.11
CA ILE A 8 24.46 14.02 -29.10
C ILE A 8 23.53 13.27 -30.05
N GLU A 9 24.00 12.92 -31.26
CA GLU A 9 23.25 12.09 -32.20
C GLU A 9 22.88 10.75 -31.54
N GLU A 10 23.86 10.05 -30.94
CA GLU A 10 23.64 8.79 -30.25
C GLU A 10 22.67 8.93 -29.06
N TYR A 11 22.80 9.99 -28.27
CA TYR A 11 21.86 10.30 -27.18
C TYR A 11 20.42 10.45 -27.68
N LEU A 12 20.20 11.20 -28.76
CA LEU A 12 18.88 11.42 -29.36
C LEU A 12 18.31 10.14 -30.00
N VAL A 13 19.14 9.30 -30.61
CA VAL A 13 18.72 8.01 -31.17
C VAL A 13 18.39 7.02 -30.07
N ASN A 14 19.25 6.88 -29.05
CA ASN A 14 19.14 5.82 -28.05
C ASN A 14 18.12 6.13 -26.97
N GLU A 15 18.13 7.35 -26.41
CA GLU A 15 17.21 7.75 -25.33
C GLU A 15 15.96 8.46 -25.87
N GLY A 16 16.10 9.23 -26.96
CA GLY A 16 14.98 9.94 -27.58
C GLY A 16 14.19 9.12 -28.59
N GLU A 17 14.71 7.95 -28.99
CA GLU A 17 14.16 7.10 -30.05
C GLU A 17 13.90 7.86 -31.36
N LEU A 18 14.74 8.86 -31.64
CA LEU A 18 14.61 9.71 -32.81
C LEU A 18 15.27 9.04 -34.01
N ASP A 19 14.65 9.17 -35.19
CA ASP A 19 15.27 8.70 -36.44
C ASP A 19 16.65 9.34 -36.62
N ARG A 20 17.62 8.55 -37.07
CA ARG A 20 19.03 8.96 -37.14
C ARG A 20 19.22 10.21 -38.00
N PHE A 21 18.44 10.39 -39.06
CA PHE A 21 18.52 11.59 -39.89
C PHE A 21 18.10 12.85 -39.12
N ILE A 22 16.98 12.79 -38.40
CA ILE A 22 16.48 13.91 -37.61
C ILE A 22 17.40 14.16 -36.40
N ALA A 23 17.85 13.10 -35.73
CA ALA A 23 18.82 13.19 -34.63
C ALA A 23 20.10 13.91 -35.05
N ARG A 24 20.65 13.59 -36.22
CA ARG A 24 21.83 14.27 -36.76
C ARG A 24 21.57 15.74 -37.06
N LYS A 25 20.40 16.07 -37.62
CA LYS A 25 20.00 17.47 -37.87
C LYS A 25 19.94 18.28 -36.57
N ILE A 26 19.29 17.74 -35.53
CA ILE A 26 19.20 18.38 -34.21
C ILE A 26 20.58 18.46 -33.56
N ALA A 27 21.42 17.43 -33.64
CA ALA A 27 22.77 17.44 -33.09
C ALA A 27 23.65 18.55 -33.72
N HIS A 28 23.56 18.75 -35.03
CA HIS A 28 24.24 19.86 -35.71
C HIS A 28 23.69 21.23 -35.29
N GLU A 29 22.38 21.36 -35.12
CA GLU A 29 21.79 22.61 -34.62
C GLU A 29 22.27 22.92 -33.19
N VAL A 30 22.33 21.89 -32.32
CA VAL A 30 22.86 22.01 -30.96
C VAL A 30 24.31 22.48 -30.99
N GLU A 31 25.16 21.87 -31.82
CA GLU A 31 26.56 22.28 -32.02
C GLU A 31 26.69 23.73 -32.48
N GLU A 32 25.96 24.10 -33.54
CA GLU A 32 26.03 25.43 -34.12
C GLU A 32 25.65 26.49 -33.08
N ARG A 33 24.54 26.28 -32.35
CA ARG A 33 24.09 27.25 -31.36
C ARG A 33 25.01 27.27 -30.14
N LEU A 34 25.48 26.13 -29.64
CA LEU A 34 26.44 26.08 -28.52
C LEU A 34 27.73 26.82 -28.84
N SER A 35 28.23 26.71 -30.08
CA SER A 35 29.45 27.41 -30.52
C SER A 35 29.34 28.95 -30.43
N LYS A 36 28.11 29.47 -30.43
CA LYS A 36 27.80 30.90 -30.32
C LYS A 36 27.47 31.33 -28.88
N THR A 37 27.38 30.39 -27.94
CA THR A 37 27.09 30.69 -26.53
C THR A 37 28.38 30.91 -25.73
N ASN A 38 28.37 31.87 -24.82
CA ASN A 38 29.49 32.11 -23.89
C ASN A 38 29.33 31.27 -22.60
N ILE A 39 29.22 29.94 -22.74
CA ILE A 39 29.15 29.03 -21.59
C ILE A 39 30.56 28.60 -21.19
N GLU A 40 30.99 28.95 -19.97
CA GLU A 40 32.33 28.61 -19.46
C GLU A 40 32.48 27.11 -19.14
N TYR A 41 31.42 26.50 -18.57
CA TYR A 41 31.45 25.10 -18.16
C TYR A 41 30.15 24.38 -18.52
N LEU A 42 30.27 23.43 -19.43
CA LEU A 42 29.14 22.70 -20.00
C LEU A 42 29.02 21.32 -19.33
N THR A 43 28.10 21.22 -18.37
CA THR A 43 27.82 19.97 -17.66
C THR A 43 26.81 19.10 -18.43
N THR A 44 26.79 17.79 -18.16
CA THR A 44 25.79 16.89 -18.76
C THR A 44 24.33 17.31 -18.50
N PRO A 45 23.94 17.75 -17.28
CA PRO A 45 22.59 18.28 -17.04
C PRO A 45 22.29 19.51 -17.89
N LEU A 46 23.20 20.49 -17.94
CA LEU A 46 23.02 21.71 -18.74
C LEU A 46 22.90 21.40 -20.23
N MET A 47 23.68 20.44 -20.74
CA MET A 47 23.56 19.94 -22.11
C MET A 47 22.19 19.36 -22.40
N ARG A 48 21.65 18.53 -21.50
CA ARG A 48 20.33 17.93 -21.66
C ARG A 48 19.23 18.97 -21.65
N GLU A 49 19.31 19.96 -20.76
CA GLU A 49 18.37 21.09 -20.73
C GLU A 49 18.40 21.88 -22.04
N TYR A 50 19.60 22.16 -22.55
CA TYR A 50 19.78 22.88 -23.81
C TYR A 50 19.22 22.11 -25.01
N ILE A 51 19.51 20.81 -25.12
CA ILE A 51 18.95 19.93 -26.15
C ILE A 51 17.42 19.89 -26.05
N ASN A 52 16.85 19.75 -24.85
CA ASN A 52 15.41 19.72 -24.64
C ASN A 52 14.72 21.03 -25.06
N ALA A 53 15.38 22.19 -24.88
CA ALA A 53 14.87 23.47 -25.38
C ALA A 53 14.81 23.49 -26.92
N ILE A 54 15.85 23.01 -27.60
CA ILE A 54 15.88 22.94 -29.08
C ILE A 54 14.84 21.95 -29.61
N LEU A 55 14.63 20.82 -28.94
CA LEU A 55 13.57 19.86 -29.29
C LEU A 55 12.18 20.50 -29.21
N LEU A 56 11.91 21.29 -28.15
CA LEU A 56 10.66 22.02 -28.01
C LEU A 56 10.46 23.04 -29.15
N GLU A 57 11.48 23.82 -29.48
CA GLU A 57 11.42 24.79 -30.58
C GLU A 57 11.16 24.13 -31.95
N ASN A 58 11.61 22.89 -32.14
CA ASN A 58 11.38 22.10 -33.34
C ASN A 58 10.06 21.29 -33.31
N SER A 59 9.16 21.56 -32.35
CA SER A 59 7.89 20.84 -32.17
C SER A 59 8.06 19.32 -31.95
N LEU A 60 9.20 18.90 -31.39
CA LEU A 60 9.51 17.50 -31.05
C LEU A 60 9.19 17.24 -29.57
N GLU A 61 7.97 17.59 -29.14
CA GLU A 61 7.51 17.50 -27.75
C GLU A 61 7.59 16.08 -27.21
N GLU A 62 7.16 15.08 -27.99
CA GLU A 62 7.18 13.66 -27.62
C GLU A 62 8.61 13.14 -27.35
N VAL A 63 9.60 13.60 -28.13
CA VAL A 63 11.01 13.25 -27.91
C VAL A 63 11.51 13.91 -26.63
N ARG A 64 11.19 15.20 -26.43
CA ARG A 64 11.53 15.92 -25.21
C ARG A 64 10.90 15.28 -23.97
N HIS A 65 9.68 14.73 -24.08
CA HIS A 65 9.04 13.99 -22.99
C HIS A 65 9.87 12.78 -22.56
N LYS A 66 10.35 11.96 -23.50
CA LYS A 66 11.24 10.81 -23.20
C LYS A 66 12.56 11.20 -22.55
N LEU A 67 13.10 12.37 -22.92
CA LEU A 67 14.36 12.90 -22.41
C LEU A 67 14.21 13.75 -21.15
N THR A 68 13.00 13.82 -20.58
CA THR A 68 12.74 14.60 -19.38
C THR A 68 13.36 13.91 -18.16
N ARG A 69 14.13 14.67 -17.38
CA ARG A 69 14.68 14.20 -16.12
C ARG A 69 13.62 14.21 -15.02
N LEU A 70 13.60 13.15 -14.23
CA LEU A 70 12.76 13.03 -13.04
C LEU A 70 13.58 13.35 -11.78
N GLY A 71 13.00 14.05 -10.82
CA GLY A 71 13.72 14.51 -9.64
C GLY A 71 12.99 15.56 -8.80
N THR A 72 13.47 15.74 -7.58
CA THR A 72 13.06 16.83 -6.70
C THR A 72 14.02 18.02 -6.89
N PRO A 73 13.54 19.26 -7.08
CA PRO A 73 14.39 20.44 -7.23
C PRO A 73 15.36 20.64 -6.05
N PRO A 74 16.63 21.07 -6.27
CA PRO A 74 17.60 21.23 -5.19
C PRO A 74 17.13 22.13 -4.04
N TYR A 75 16.36 23.17 -4.34
CA TYR A 75 15.77 24.05 -3.32
C TYR A 75 14.85 23.29 -2.36
N GLU A 76 13.98 22.42 -2.89
CA GLU A 76 13.07 21.61 -2.10
C GLU A 76 13.82 20.55 -1.29
N VAL A 77 14.84 19.92 -1.88
CA VAL A 77 15.71 18.97 -1.18
C VAL A 77 16.43 19.64 -0.01
N LEU A 78 16.98 20.85 -0.21
CA LEU A 78 17.64 21.62 0.85
C LEU A 78 16.66 22.05 1.94
N LYS A 79 15.44 22.44 1.55
CA LYS A 79 14.39 22.77 2.51
C LYS A 79 14.02 21.56 3.38
N LEU A 80 13.87 20.38 2.77
CA LEU A 80 13.61 19.13 3.47
C LEU A 80 14.78 18.74 4.39
N PHE A 81 16.02 18.88 3.91
CA PHE A 81 17.22 18.56 4.66
C PHE A 81 17.40 19.45 5.90
N ASN A 82 17.09 20.74 5.77
CA ASN A 82 17.25 21.72 6.85
C ASN A 82 16.00 21.87 7.73
N SER A 83 14.91 21.15 7.47
CA SER A 83 13.68 21.33 8.23
C SER A 83 13.85 20.80 9.66
N SER A 84 13.73 21.70 10.64
CA SER A 84 13.72 21.36 12.07
C SER A 84 12.31 21.03 12.60
N GLU A 85 11.27 21.24 11.78
CA GLU A 85 9.87 21.10 12.18
C GLU A 85 9.34 19.67 12.11
N ASN A 86 10.05 18.77 11.41
CA ASN A 86 9.66 17.38 11.21
C ASN A 86 10.81 16.50 11.70
N ASP A 87 10.51 15.47 12.51
CA ASP A 87 11.45 14.40 12.91
C ASP A 87 11.88 13.55 11.69
N ILE A 88 12.52 14.18 10.71
CA ILE A 88 13.00 13.52 9.50
C ILE A 88 14.19 12.65 9.88
N THR A 89 13.97 11.35 9.79
CA THR A 89 15.03 10.36 9.85
C THR A 89 15.73 10.25 8.48
N PRO A 90 16.98 9.76 8.43
CA PRO A 90 17.64 9.47 7.16
C PRO A 90 16.81 8.58 6.22
N ASP A 91 16.11 7.59 6.77
CA ASP A 91 15.21 6.72 6.01
C ASP A 91 14.03 7.50 5.42
N ASN A 92 13.40 8.38 6.20
CA ASN A 92 12.28 9.19 5.73
C ASN A 92 12.71 10.19 4.65
N PHE A 93 13.92 10.77 4.77
CA PHE A 93 14.49 11.65 3.75
C PHE A 93 14.68 10.91 2.41
N ILE A 94 15.36 9.76 2.43
CA ILE A 94 15.59 8.95 1.21
C ILE A 94 14.27 8.48 0.62
N ASN A 95 13.34 8.00 1.47
CA ASN A 95 12.03 7.54 1.03
C ASN A 95 11.21 8.66 0.37
N LYS A 96 11.27 9.90 0.89
CA LYS A 96 10.56 11.03 0.29
C LYS A 96 11.08 11.34 -1.11
N LEU A 97 12.39 11.46 -1.28
CA LEU A 97 13.01 11.72 -2.59
C LEU A 97 12.73 10.59 -3.58
N GLY A 98 12.87 9.33 -3.14
CA GLY A 98 12.54 8.16 -3.97
C GLY A 98 11.07 8.10 -4.35
N SER A 99 10.18 8.47 -3.43
CA SER A 99 8.73 8.51 -3.69
C SER A 99 8.37 9.57 -4.71
N ASP A 100 8.93 10.76 -4.60
CA ASP A 100 8.67 11.87 -5.56
C ASP A 100 9.12 11.47 -6.97
N VAL A 101 10.30 10.86 -7.11
CA VAL A 101 10.80 10.37 -8.40
C VAL A 101 9.93 9.25 -8.96
N SER A 102 9.51 8.30 -8.11
CA SER A 102 8.68 7.16 -8.54
C SER A 102 7.28 7.63 -8.99
N GLU A 103 6.68 8.59 -8.28
CA GLU A 103 5.40 9.19 -8.66
C GLU A 103 5.50 9.93 -10.01
N GLN A 104 6.55 10.73 -10.21
CA GLN A 104 6.79 11.39 -11.50
C GLN A 104 6.99 10.38 -12.63
N PHE A 105 7.73 9.28 -12.37
CA PHE A 105 7.94 8.24 -13.36
C PHE A 105 6.63 7.55 -13.74
N LEU A 106 5.80 7.22 -12.75
CA LEU A 106 4.48 6.64 -12.96
C LEU A 106 3.63 7.54 -13.88
N LEU A 107 3.48 8.80 -13.52
CA LEU A 107 2.59 9.74 -14.21
C LEU A 107 3.05 10.05 -15.64
N LEU A 108 4.36 10.16 -15.87
CA LEU A 108 4.91 10.55 -17.16
C LEU A 108 5.18 9.38 -18.12
N ASN A 109 5.45 8.18 -17.60
CA ASN A 109 6.00 7.10 -18.41
C ASN A 109 5.19 5.80 -18.37
N LEU A 110 4.44 5.53 -17.30
CA LEU A 110 3.75 4.26 -17.13
C LEU A 110 2.24 4.36 -17.31
N LEU A 111 1.64 5.45 -16.84
CA LEU A 111 0.20 5.65 -17.00
C LEU A 111 -0.14 6.12 -18.42
N PRO A 112 -1.27 5.65 -18.98
CA PRO A 112 -1.87 6.28 -20.15
C PRO A 112 -2.07 7.79 -19.93
N LYS A 113 -1.77 8.59 -20.94
CA LYS A 113 -1.82 10.07 -20.87
C LYS A 113 -3.18 10.59 -20.36
N ASN A 114 -4.27 10.04 -20.90
CA ASN A 114 -5.63 10.37 -20.45
C ASN A 114 -5.85 10.07 -18.96
N LEU A 115 -5.35 8.94 -18.46
CA LEU A 115 -5.51 8.58 -17.05
C LEU A 115 -4.66 9.48 -16.13
N ALA A 116 -3.45 9.82 -16.55
CA ALA A 116 -2.61 10.79 -15.84
C ALA A 116 -3.28 12.17 -15.80
N ASP A 117 -3.87 12.63 -16.91
CA ASP A 117 -4.59 13.90 -16.98
C ASP A 117 -5.79 13.93 -16.05
N LEU A 118 -6.58 12.85 -15.97
CA LEU A 118 -7.71 12.73 -15.02
C LEU A 118 -7.25 12.80 -13.56
N TYR A 119 -6.10 12.20 -13.23
CA TYR A 119 -5.53 12.28 -11.89
C TYR A 119 -5.06 13.70 -11.57
N LEU A 120 -4.30 14.32 -12.49
CA LEU A 120 -3.78 15.68 -12.32
C LEU A 120 -4.89 16.74 -12.27
N SER A 121 -6.01 16.52 -12.96
CA SER A 121 -7.19 17.38 -12.91
C SER A 121 -8.06 17.17 -11.65
N GLY A 122 -7.76 16.14 -10.85
CA GLY A 122 -8.52 15.77 -9.66
C GLY A 122 -9.90 15.16 -9.96
N GLU A 123 -10.11 14.66 -11.18
CA GLU A 123 -11.31 13.92 -11.57
C GLU A 123 -11.30 12.49 -11.04
N ILE A 124 -10.11 11.91 -10.89
CA ILE A 124 -9.89 10.65 -10.19
C ILE A 124 -8.87 10.82 -9.08
N SER A 125 -8.85 9.86 -8.16
CA SER A 125 -7.78 9.69 -7.19
C SER A 125 -7.20 8.28 -7.31
N LEU A 126 -5.89 8.23 -7.50
CA LEU A 126 -5.06 7.03 -7.44
C LEU A 126 -4.40 6.96 -6.06
N LEU A 127 -4.20 5.76 -5.53
CA LEU A 127 -3.61 5.55 -4.21
C LEU A 127 -2.15 5.13 -4.35
N ASN A 128 -1.29 5.59 -3.43
CA ASN A 128 0.11 5.13 -3.32
C ASN A 128 0.90 5.21 -4.64
N LEU A 129 0.86 6.35 -5.35
CA LEU A 129 1.49 6.52 -6.66
C LEU A 129 2.98 6.13 -6.66
N ASN A 130 3.68 6.42 -5.58
CA ASN A 130 5.08 6.03 -5.42
C ASN A 130 5.33 4.50 -5.55
N TYR A 131 4.33 3.66 -5.26
CA TYR A 131 4.41 2.21 -5.29
C TYR A 131 3.47 1.53 -6.29
N TRP A 132 2.61 2.29 -6.97
CA TRP A 132 1.48 1.81 -7.78
C TRP A 132 1.89 0.74 -8.82
N SER A 133 2.99 0.97 -9.54
CA SER A 133 3.50 0.05 -10.55
C SER A 133 4.40 -1.07 -9.99
N LEU A 134 4.76 -1.00 -8.71
CA LEU A 134 5.77 -1.87 -8.10
C LEU A 134 5.17 -2.99 -7.26
N ARG A 135 4.00 -2.77 -6.66
CA ARG A 135 3.37 -3.74 -5.78
C ARG A 135 1.85 -3.51 -5.65
N PRO A 136 1.07 -4.57 -5.41
CA PRO A 136 -0.37 -4.45 -5.23
C PRO A 136 -0.75 -3.53 -4.07
N LEU A 137 -1.94 -2.95 -4.16
CA LEU A 137 -2.54 -2.18 -3.08
C LEU A 137 -2.68 -3.01 -1.81
N SER A 138 -3.15 -4.25 -1.87
CA SER A 138 -3.36 -5.05 -0.65
C SER A 138 -3.30 -6.54 -0.92
N MET A 139 -3.08 -7.32 0.14
CA MET A 139 -3.09 -8.79 0.08
C MET A 139 -4.15 -9.34 1.01
N HIS A 140 -4.98 -10.24 0.50
CA HIS A 140 -5.85 -11.06 1.30
C HIS A 140 -5.25 -12.47 1.38
N LEU A 141 -4.98 -12.95 2.60
CA LEU A 141 -4.42 -14.27 2.83
C LEU A 141 -5.37 -15.13 3.63
N ASN A 142 -5.68 -16.30 3.07
CA ASN A 142 -6.29 -17.38 3.82
C ASN A 142 -5.33 -17.88 4.92
N MET A 143 -5.78 -17.83 6.18
CA MET A 143 -4.92 -18.20 7.31
C MET A 143 -4.56 -19.68 7.37
N GLU A 144 -5.40 -20.59 6.87
CA GLU A 144 -5.04 -22.00 6.74
C GLU A 144 -3.89 -22.20 5.76
N ALA A 145 -3.93 -21.52 4.62
CA ALA A 145 -2.84 -21.55 3.63
C ALA A 145 -1.55 -20.95 4.20
N LEU A 146 -1.65 -19.81 4.90
CA LEU A 146 -0.51 -19.15 5.53
C LEU A 146 0.12 -20.01 6.64
N MET A 147 -0.71 -20.69 7.44
CA MET A 147 -0.23 -21.61 8.46
C MET A 147 0.46 -22.83 7.85
N ARG A 148 -0.11 -23.41 6.79
CA ARG A 148 0.53 -24.50 6.04
C ARG A 148 1.89 -24.08 5.51
N TYR A 149 1.99 -22.90 4.91
CA TYR A 149 3.25 -22.32 4.44
C TYR A 149 4.25 -22.12 5.59
N THR A 150 3.81 -21.59 6.73
CA THR A 150 4.66 -21.41 7.92
C THR A 150 5.26 -22.73 8.40
N PHE A 151 4.49 -23.81 8.42
CA PHE A 151 5.01 -25.14 8.78
C PHE A 151 5.92 -25.76 7.71
N GLN A 152 5.79 -25.36 6.45
CA GLN A 152 6.66 -25.81 5.36
C GLN A 152 8.01 -25.09 5.40
N GLU A 153 8.00 -23.77 5.59
CA GLU A 153 9.21 -22.94 5.73
C GLU A 153 10.03 -23.28 6.98
N TYR A 154 9.33 -23.67 8.06
CA TYR A 154 9.96 -24.01 9.34
C TYR A 154 9.66 -25.48 9.72
N PRO A 155 10.27 -26.46 9.03
CA PRO A 155 9.94 -27.88 9.22
C PRO A 155 10.29 -28.43 10.61
N ASN A 156 11.24 -27.78 11.30
CA ASN A 156 11.65 -28.13 12.67
C ASN A 156 10.64 -27.66 13.74
N MET A 157 9.61 -26.90 13.36
CA MET A 157 8.60 -26.39 14.29
C MET A 157 7.61 -27.50 14.68
N SER A 158 7.29 -27.58 15.97
CA SER A 158 6.28 -28.53 16.45
C SER A 158 4.91 -28.22 15.83
N LYS A 159 4.21 -29.25 15.35
CA LYS A 159 2.80 -29.18 14.95
C LYS A 159 1.84 -29.45 16.13
N ARG A 160 2.39 -29.83 17.28
CA ARG A 160 1.64 -30.09 18.52
C ARG A 160 2.16 -29.17 19.60
N PHE A 161 1.34 -28.20 19.99
CA PHE A 161 1.75 -27.17 20.93
C PHE A 161 1.32 -27.56 22.35
N LYS A 162 2.30 -27.81 23.23
CA LYS A 162 2.09 -28.12 24.65
C LYS A 162 2.91 -27.18 25.54
N LYS A 163 4.17 -26.93 25.15
CA LYS A 163 5.12 -26.13 25.93
C LYS A 163 5.11 -24.67 25.47
N GLY A 164 5.29 -23.73 26.40
CA GLY A 164 5.34 -22.29 26.10
C GLY A 164 6.32 -21.93 24.96
N ARG A 165 7.50 -22.57 24.94
CA ARG A 165 8.51 -22.38 23.88
C ARG A 165 7.99 -22.67 22.47
N GLU A 166 7.11 -23.65 22.31
CA GLU A 166 6.58 -24.04 21.00
C GLU A 166 5.65 -22.96 20.45
N PHE A 167 4.85 -22.35 21.33
CA PHE A 167 4.02 -21.19 21.00
C PHE A 167 4.86 -19.95 20.70
N THR A 168 5.90 -19.69 21.47
CA THR A 168 6.81 -18.57 21.18
C THR A 168 7.45 -18.74 19.80
N CYS A 169 7.94 -19.94 19.46
CA CYS A 169 8.47 -20.23 18.13
C CYS A 169 7.41 -20.01 17.04
N LEU A 170 6.16 -20.44 17.27
CA LEU A 170 5.06 -20.20 16.34
C LEU A 170 4.84 -18.71 16.10
N ILE A 171 4.73 -17.92 17.16
CA ILE A 171 4.53 -16.46 17.06
C ILE A 171 5.68 -15.84 16.26
N LEU A 172 6.94 -16.11 16.63
CA LEU A 172 8.09 -15.49 15.99
C LEU A 172 8.21 -15.84 14.50
N ASN A 173 8.00 -17.11 14.15
CA ASN A 173 8.07 -17.58 12.76
C ASN A 173 6.92 -17.01 11.92
N PHE A 174 5.70 -17.00 12.46
CA PHE A 174 4.53 -16.39 11.82
C PHE A 174 4.76 -14.90 11.56
N ILE A 175 5.21 -14.17 12.59
CA ILE A 175 5.50 -12.73 12.50
C ILE A 175 6.63 -12.45 11.49
N ASN A 176 7.66 -13.28 11.42
CA ASN A 176 8.74 -13.13 10.45
C ASN A 176 8.23 -13.23 9.01
N ILE A 177 7.26 -14.11 8.74
CA ILE A 177 6.60 -14.19 7.43
C ILE A 177 5.82 -12.91 7.16
N LEU A 178 5.06 -12.38 8.13
CA LEU A 178 4.34 -11.11 7.96
C LEU A 178 5.29 -9.94 7.64
N TYR A 179 6.45 -9.85 8.32
CA TYR A 179 7.46 -8.84 8.03
C TYR A 179 8.04 -8.97 6.62
N ARG A 180 8.31 -10.19 6.15
CA ARG A 180 8.77 -10.42 4.77
C ARG A 180 7.72 -10.01 3.74
N LEU A 181 6.44 -10.24 4.02
CA LEU A 181 5.34 -9.86 3.12
C LEU A 181 5.15 -8.35 3.02
N LYS A 182 5.51 -7.61 4.07
CA LYS A 182 5.28 -6.16 4.19
C LYS A 182 5.87 -5.31 3.07
N GLN A 183 6.97 -5.75 2.46
CA GLN A 183 7.58 -5.01 1.34
C GLN A 183 6.77 -5.14 0.04
N PHE A 184 5.87 -6.13 -0.06
CA PHE A 184 5.17 -6.49 -1.30
C PHE A 184 3.74 -5.95 -1.40
N TYR A 185 3.27 -5.11 -0.48
CA TYR A 185 1.98 -4.42 -0.62
C TYR A 185 2.06 -2.98 -0.11
N SER A 186 1.20 -2.11 -0.64
CA SER A 186 1.21 -0.67 -0.31
C SER A 186 0.24 -0.26 0.80
N GLY A 187 -0.90 -0.94 0.87
CA GLY A 187 -1.98 -0.70 1.82
C GLY A 187 -1.96 -1.71 2.95
N GLU A 188 -2.84 -2.70 2.91
CA GLU A 188 -3.05 -3.60 4.04
C GLU A 188 -2.87 -5.09 3.70
N LEU A 189 -2.50 -5.86 4.73
CA LEU A 189 -2.54 -7.30 4.76
C LEU A 189 -3.77 -7.76 5.54
N ILE A 190 -4.67 -8.47 4.88
CA ILE A 190 -5.91 -8.98 5.45
C ILE A 190 -5.74 -10.48 5.74
N LEU A 191 -5.95 -10.87 6.99
CA LEU A 191 -5.83 -12.25 7.46
C LEU A 191 -7.21 -12.81 7.78
N SER A 192 -7.77 -13.64 6.88
CA SER A 192 -9.11 -14.21 7.05
C SER A 192 -9.15 -15.33 8.08
N ASP A 193 -10.26 -15.48 8.81
CA ASP A 193 -10.42 -16.51 9.85
C ASP A 193 -9.27 -16.56 10.89
N PHE A 194 -8.71 -15.39 11.24
CA PHE A 194 -7.56 -15.29 12.14
C PHE A 194 -7.83 -15.97 13.49
N ASN A 195 -9.03 -15.76 14.05
CA ASN A 195 -9.43 -16.41 15.30
C ASN A 195 -9.48 -17.95 15.18
N LYS A 196 -10.18 -18.47 14.17
CA LYS A 196 -10.41 -19.91 13.96
C LYS A 196 -9.15 -20.67 13.56
N LYS A 197 -8.30 -20.07 12.73
CA LYS A 197 -7.17 -20.78 12.10
C LYS A 197 -5.82 -20.48 12.75
N PHE A 198 -5.68 -19.40 13.50
CA PHE A 198 -4.44 -19.07 14.21
C PHE A 198 -4.62 -19.02 15.73
N LEU A 199 -5.57 -18.23 16.24
CA LEU A 199 -5.76 -18.13 17.70
C LEU A 199 -6.20 -19.45 18.34
N SER A 200 -6.90 -20.32 17.60
CA SER A 200 -7.32 -21.64 18.07
C SER A 200 -6.16 -22.54 18.54
N TYR A 201 -4.92 -22.30 18.08
CA TYR A 201 -3.75 -23.00 18.60
C TYR A 201 -3.50 -22.68 20.08
N PHE A 202 -3.86 -21.48 20.56
CA PHE A 202 -3.57 -20.94 21.89
C PHE A 202 -4.58 -21.38 22.96
N ASN A 203 -5.15 -22.57 22.83
CA ASN A 203 -6.04 -23.14 23.85
C ASN A 203 -5.24 -23.67 25.05
N PHE A 204 -5.05 -22.84 26.07
CA PHE A 204 -4.26 -23.17 27.26
C PHE A 204 -5.13 -23.68 28.42
N SER A 205 -4.67 -24.73 29.10
CA SER A 205 -5.20 -25.18 30.40
C SER A 205 -4.63 -24.39 31.59
N GLU A 206 -3.48 -23.73 31.41
CA GLU A 206 -2.77 -22.93 32.41
C GLU A 206 -2.73 -21.45 31.99
N ASP A 207 -2.54 -20.53 32.94
CA ASP A 207 -2.51 -19.10 32.64
C ASP A 207 -1.19 -18.69 31.94
N LYS A 208 -1.20 -18.71 30.60
CA LYS A 208 -0.07 -18.33 29.73
C LYS A 208 -0.33 -16.99 29.01
N SER A 209 -0.93 -16.03 29.72
CA SER A 209 -1.26 -14.69 29.20
C SER A 209 -0.08 -13.94 28.58
N TYR A 210 1.17 -14.21 29.01
CA TYR A 210 2.38 -13.64 28.42
C TYR A 210 2.54 -13.94 26.92
N LEU A 211 2.01 -15.07 26.41
CA LEU A 211 2.07 -15.41 24.99
C LEU A 211 1.21 -14.46 24.14
N PHE A 212 0.04 -14.07 24.64
CA PHE A 212 -0.76 -13.03 23.99
C PHE A 212 -0.09 -11.66 24.05
N ASN A 213 0.68 -11.37 25.10
CA ASN A 213 1.46 -10.13 25.14
C ASN A 213 2.55 -10.12 24.06
N ILE A 214 3.27 -11.23 23.87
CA ILE A 214 4.26 -11.36 22.80
C ILE A 214 3.59 -11.23 21.44
N LEU A 215 2.50 -11.97 21.19
CA LEU A 215 1.78 -11.89 19.92
C LEU A 215 1.27 -10.47 19.63
N ALA A 216 0.56 -9.85 20.58
CA ALA A 216 0.01 -8.51 20.41
C ALA A 216 1.10 -7.47 20.16
N SER A 217 2.20 -7.49 20.93
CA SER A 217 3.33 -6.56 20.70
C SER A 217 3.94 -6.70 19.31
N GLN A 218 4.12 -7.94 18.83
CA GLN A 218 4.67 -8.19 17.50
C GLN A 218 3.69 -7.77 16.38
N LEU A 219 2.39 -8.04 16.54
CA LEU A 219 1.38 -7.62 15.56
C LEU A 219 1.28 -6.09 15.49
N LEU A 220 1.32 -5.39 16.64
CA LEU A 220 1.32 -3.92 16.68
C LEU A 220 2.51 -3.33 15.94
N ARG A 221 3.72 -3.89 16.12
CA ARG A 221 4.91 -3.48 15.37
C ARG A 221 4.77 -3.78 13.87
N SER A 222 4.20 -4.92 13.50
CA SER A 222 3.96 -5.25 12.08
C SER A 222 2.94 -4.30 11.43
N ASN A 223 2.00 -3.75 12.21
CA ASN A 223 0.93 -2.87 11.77
C ASN A 223 1.38 -1.40 11.50
N GLN A 224 2.63 -1.03 11.78
CA GLN A 224 3.11 0.36 11.64
C GLN A 224 4.16 0.48 10.53
N LEU A 225 4.02 1.45 9.62
CA LEU A 225 5.11 1.86 8.74
C LEU A 225 5.72 3.17 9.26
N PRO A 226 7.05 3.34 9.23
CA PRO A 226 7.68 4.61 9.60
C PRO A 226 7.22 5.80 8.75
N GLN A 227 6.73 5.53 7.54
CA GLN A 227 6.42 6.54 6.53
C GLN A 227 4.98 7.06 6.60
N ASP A 228 4.07 6.34 7.26
CA ASP A 228 2.69 6.78 7.36
C ASP A 228 2.00 6.27 8.63
N ASP A 229 0.87 6.90 8.90
CA ASP A 229 0.07 6.68 10.09
C ASP A 229 -1.09 5.68 9.84
N ARG A 230 -1.09 4.94 8.74
CA ARG A 230 -2.22 4.07 8.35
C ARG A 230 -2.17 2.73 9.08
N VAL A 231 -3.27 2.00 8.95
CA VAL A 231 -3.38 0.61 9.43
C VAL A 231 -2.95 -0.30 8.28
N HIS A 232 -2.01 -1.20 8.54
CA HIS A 232 -1.45 -2.12 7.54
C HIS A 232 -1.81 -3.58 7.78
N LEU A 233 -2.46 -3.88 8.89
CA LEU A 233 -2.85 -5.23 9.26
C LEU A 233 -4.33 -5.26 9.64
N THR A 234 -5.05 -6.18 9.01
CA THR A 234 -6.46 -6.44 9.24
C THR A 234 -6.64 -7.88 9.70
N LEU A 235 -7.26 -8.07 10.86
CA LEU A 235 -7.50 -9.34 11.51
C LEU A 235 -8.99 -9.67 11.45
N ASP A 236 -9.35 -10.79 10.81
CA ASP A 236 -10.73 -11.22 10.69
C ASP A 236 -11.14 -12.20 11.80
N PHE A 237 -12.24 -11.89 12.47
CA PHE A 237 -12.85 -12.68 13.53
C PHE A 237 -14.20 -13.21 13.04
N ASN A 238 -14.16 -14.41 12.49
CA ASN A 238 -15.33 -15.09 11.96
C ASN A 238 -15.89 -16.04 13.01
N TYR A 239 -17.20 -15.93 13.30
CA TYR A 239 -17.91 -16.76 14.28
C TYR A 239 -18.90 -17.77 13.66
N ASP A 240 -18.79 -18.11 12.37
CA ASP A 240 -19.61 -19.16 11.79
C ASP A 240 -19.37 -20.52 12.49
N TYR A 241 -20.32 -20.95 13.32
CA TYR A 241 -20.20 -22.03 14.31
C TYR A 241 -20.27 -23.46 13.72
N GLY A 242 -19.92 -23.64 12.44
CA GLY A 242 -20.08 -24.94 11.76
C GLY A 242 -19.17 -26.08 12.26
N TYR A 243 -18.14 -25.83 13.09
CA TYR A 243 -17.05 -26.81 13.25
C TYR A 243 -16.32 -26.91 14.62
N SER A 244 -16.94 -26.56 15.76
CA SER A 244 -16.31 -26.92 17.06
C SER A 244 -17.30 -27.48 18.07
N LYS A 245 -16.94 -28.64 18.66
CA LYS A 245 -17.63 -29.27 19.79
C LYS A 245 -17.52 -28.46 21.10
N ASP A 246 -16.72 -27.39 21.11
CA ASP A 246 -16.48 -26.51 22.26
C ASP A 246 -16.78 -25.05 21.89
N CYS A 247 -18.06 -24.68 21.79
CA CYS A 247 -18.48 -23.31 21.44
C CYS A 247 -18.03 -22.24 22.45
N ASN A 248 -17.61 -22.63 23.66
CA ASN A 248 -17.24 -21.71 24.74
C ASN A 248 -15.74 -21.32 24.74
N THR A 249 -14.86 -22.13 24.14
CA THR A 249 -13.41 -21.93 24.30
C THR A 249 -12.87 -20.87 23.35
N GLN A 250 -13.28 -20.86 22.07
CA GLN A 250 -12.77 -19.88 21.10
C GLN A 250 -13.11 -18.42 21.47
N PRO A 251 -14.36 -18.06 21.84
CA PRO A 251 -14.65 -16.70 22.30
C PRO A 251 -13.81 -16.29 23.51
N SER A 252 -13.52 -17.23 24.43
CA SER A 252 -12.65 -16.97 25.59
C SER A 252 -11.19 -16.72 25.23
N ILE A 253 -10.69 -17.33 24.17
CA ILE A 253 -9.34 -17.09 23.62
C ILE A 253 -9.30 -15.72 22.96
N ASP A 254 -10.28 -15.42 22.11
CA ASP A 254 -10.41 -14.14 21.41
C ASP A 254 -10.49 -12.98 22.41
N LEU A 255 -11.29 -13.15 23.47
CA LEU A 255 -11.38 -12.23 24.62
C LEU A 255 -10.02 -11.88 25.20
N LYS A 256 -9.24 -12.90 25.57
CA LYS A 256 -7.93 -12.74 26.19
C LYS A 256 -6.97 -12.03 25.25
N PHE A 257 -6.96 -12.41 23.97
CA PHE A 257 -6.12 -11.77 22.96
C PHE A 257 -6.48 -10.29 22.77
N LEU A 258 -7.76 -9.97 22.57
CA LEU A 258 -8.23 -8.59 22.34
C LEU A 258 -8.00 -7.71 23.57
N TYR A 259 -8.17 -8.25 24.78
CA TYR A 259 -7.82 -7.55 26.01
C TYR A 259 -6.32 -7.22 26.08
N CYS A 260 -5.44 -8.20 25.79
CA CYS A 260 -4.00 -7.98 25.73
C CYS A 260 -3.61 -6.94 24.67
N LEU A 261 -4.22 -7.02 23.48
CA LEU A 261 -3.99 -6.08 22.39
C LEU A 261 -4.37 -4.65 22.77
N LYS A 262 -5.56 -4.47 23.37
CA LYS A 262 -6.02 -3.16 23.88
C LYS A 262 -5.13 -2.64 25.00
N LYS A 263 -4.69 -3.50 25.92
CA LYS A 263 -3.81 -3.13 27.04
C LYS A 263 -2.46 -2.64 26.53
N ILE A 264 -1.78 -3.43 25.70
CA ILE A 264 -0.43 -3.09 25.19
C ILE A 264 -0.46 -1.82 24.34
N THR A 265 -1.52 -1.62 23.56
CA THR A 265 -1.66 -0.39 22.77
C THR A 265 -1.77 0.85 23.65
N LYS A 266 -2.45 0.76 24.80
CA LYS A 266 -2.48 1.85 25.78
C LYS A 266 -1.13 2.07 26.45
N ASP A 267 -0.44 0.99 26.80
CA ASP A 267 0.83 1.02 27.52
C ASP A 267 1.98 1.60 26.67
N LEU A 268 2.04 1.25 25.37
CA LEU A 268 3.12 1.68 24.48
C LEU A 268 3.02 3.14 24.03
N GLY A 269 1.82 3.73 23.97
CA GLY A 269 1.60 5.06 23.42
C GLY A 269 1.93 5.15 21.92
N GLY A 270 1.16 5.92 21.14
CA GLY A 270 1.44 6.14 19.70
C GLY A 270 1.25 4.94 18.77
N CYS A 271 1.02 3.72 19.28
CA CYS A 271 0.72 2.54 18.46
C CYS A 271 -0.75 2.50 18.02
N ARG A 272 -1.00 2.14 16.77
CA ARG A 272 -2.36 1.92 16.25
C ARG A 272 -2.70 0.44 16.28
N ASN A 273 -3.92 0.14 16.73
CA ASN A 273 -4.44 -1.23 16.69
C ASN A 273 -4.62 -1.70 15.24
N PRO A 274 -4.38 -2.99 14.94
CA PRO A 274 -4.86 -3.61 13.71
C PRO A 274 -6.36 -3.38 13.54
N LEU A 275 -6.83 -3.31 12.29
CA LEU A 275 -8.26 -3.30 12.01
C LEU A 275 -8.84 -4.67 12.34
N CYS A 276 -9.84 -4.73 13.20
CA CYS A 276 -10.55 -5.97 13.50
C CYS A 276 -11.84 -6.03 12.67
N LEU A 277 -11.99 -7.04 11.81
CA LEU A 277 -13.25 -7.34 11.16
C LEU A 277 -13.99 -8.38 12.00
N ILE A 278 -15.27 -8.16 12.30
CA ILE A 278 -16.05 -9.05 13.16
C ILE A 278 -17.34 -9.46 12.46
N ASP A 279 -17.50 -10.76 12.23
CA ASP A 279 -18.75 -11.33 11.72
C ASP A 279 -19.81 -11.40 12.83
N TYR A 280 -20.92 -10.69 12.66
CA TYR A 280 -22.06 -10.75 13.57
C TYR A 280 -23.23 -11.62 13.10
N SER A 281 -23.09 -12.31 11.96
CA SER A 281 -24.19 -13.07 11.32
C SER A 281 -24.87 -14.10 12.23
N LYS A 282 -24.13 -14.66 13.18
CA LYS A 282 -24.62 -15.70 14.11
C LYS A 282 -24.94 -15.20 15.51
N PHE A 283 -24.83 -13.91 15.79
CA PHE A 283 -25.00 -13.39 17.16
C PHE A 283 -26.45 -13.44 17.67
N ASN A 284 -27.43 -13.42 16.77
CA ASN A 284 -28.85 -13.44 17.18
C ASN A 284 -29.36 -14.82 17.62
N ASN A 285 -28.58 -15.90 17.46
CA ASN A 285 -29.09 -17.27 17.55
C ASN A 285 -28.90 -17.99 18.91
N SER A 286 -28.39 -17.35 19.97
CA SER A 286 -28.31 -18.05 21.29
C SER A 286 -28.20 -17.13 22.51
N SER A 287 -28.89 -17.49 23.60
CA SER A 287 -28.93 -16.73 24.86
C SER A 287 -27.72 -16.96 25.78
N SER A 288 -26.98 -18.07 25.62
CA SER A 288 -25.82 -18.42 26.46
C SER A 288 -24.48 -17.90 25.94
N ILE A 289 -24.39 -17.56 24.64
CA ILE A 289 -23.16 -17.05 24.00
C ILE A 289 -23.03 -15.53 24.19
N ASN A 290 -24.15 -14.85 24.46
CA ASN A 290 -24.22 -13.39 24.59
C ASN A 290 -23.35 -12.81 25.71
N SER A 291 -23.14 -13.52 26.84
CA SER A 291 -22.32 -12.98 27.92
C SER A 291 -20.85 -12.85 27.52
N ASN A 292 -20.27 -13.90 26.92
CA ASN A 292 -18.87 -13.90 26.54
C ASN A 292 -18.60 -12.96 25.35
N LEU A 293 -19.54 -12.87 24.40
CA LEU A 293 -19.42 -11.93 23.28
C LEU A 293 -19.55 -10.46 23.75
N ASN A 294 -20.44 -10.16 24.71
CA ASN A 294 -20.52 -8.82 25.28
C ASN A 294 -19.20 -8.39 25.93
N ASP A 295 -18.52 -9.32 26.60
CA ASP A 295 -17.18 -9.07 27.15
C ASP A 295 -16.16 -8.82 26.03
N VAL A 296 -16.29 -9.48 24.86
CA VAL A 296 -15.41 -9.26 23.69
C VAL A 296 -15.59 -7.83 23.22
N PHE A 297 -16.84 -7.40 23.03
CA PHE A 297 -17.17 -6.05 22.57
C PHE A 297 -16.77 -4.94 23.54
N SER A 298 -16.82 -5.20 24.85
CA SER A 298 -16.34 -4.25 25.85
C SER A 298 -14.82 -3.97 25.73
N ASN A 299 -14.06 -4.95 25.22
CA ASN A 299 -12.60 -4.93 25.14
C ASN A 299 -12.04 -4.61 23.76
N ILE A 300 -12.90 -4.42 22.77
CA ILE A 300 -12.47 -4.03 21.43
C ILE A 300 -12.20 -2.52 21.34
N ASN A 301 -11.23 -2.15 20.49
CA ASN A 301 -11.01 -0.76 20.13
C ASN A 301 -12.03 -0.28 19.09
N ARG A 302 -13.05 0.45 19.55
CA ARG A 302 -14.15 0.95 18.71
C ARG A 302 -13.71 1.75 17.47
N LYS A 303 -12.52 2.37 17.48
CA LYS A 303 -12.03 3.15 16.33
C LYS A 303 -11.53 2.28 15.17
N ASN A 304 -11.04 1.07 15.47
CA ASN A 304 -10.40 0.18 14.49
C ASN A 304 -11.14 -1.16 14.44
N THR A 305 -12.47 -1.11 14.38
CA THR A 305 -13.29 -2.31 14.29
C THR A 305 -14.44 -2.08 13.34
N ILE A 306 -14.65 -3.04 12.44
CA ILE A 306 -15.75 -3.05 11.49
C ILE A 306 -16.55 -4.33 11.71
N PHE A 307 -17.85 -4.16 11.88
CA PHE A 307 -18.80 -5.26 12.00
C PHE A 307 -19.40 -5.56 10.63
N TYR A 308 -19.44 -6.83 10.25
CA TYR A 308 -20.03 -7.27 8.99
C TYR A 308 -20.94 -8.49 9.19
N ASN A 309 -21.84 -8.74 8.24
CA ASN A 309 -22.81 -9.83 8.31
C ASN A 309 -22.49 -10.92 7.27
N GLY A 310 -21.88 -12.01 7.71
CA GLY A 310 -21.60 -13.21 6.92
C GLY A 310 -20.57 -12.97 5.80
N ASN A 311 -20.11 -14.04 5.14
CA ASN A 311 -19.27 -14.16 3.93
C ASN A 311 -18.24 -13.06 3.54
N CYS A 312 -17.92 -12.11 4.41
CA CYS A 312 -17.17 -10.87 4.21
C CYS A 312 -17.52 -10.06 2.94
N SER A 313 -18.44 -10.54 2.09
CA SER A 313 -18.59 -10.20 0.68
C SER A 313 -19.18 -8.82 0.42
N GLY A 314 -19.26 -7.98 1.45
CA GLY A 314 -19.63 -6.58 1.43
C GLY A 314 -18.93 -5.75 2.50
N SER A 315 -18.03 -6.34 3.29
CA SER A 315 -17.28 -5.60 4.31
C SER A 315 -16.21 -4.77 3.63
N LEU A 316 -16.25 -3.47 3.90
CA LEU A 316 -15.20 -2.52 3.53
C LEU A 316 -14.10 -2.62 4.58
N THR A 317 -12.85 -2.72 4.13
CA THR A 317 -11.67 -2.65 4.99
C THR A 317 -11.20 -1.21 5.20
N SER A 318 -10.05 -0.99 5.84
CA SER A 318 -9.41 0.35 5.94
C SER A 318 -9.20 0.99 4.57
N SER A 319 -8.93 0.15 3.56
CA SER A 319 -8.76 0.56 2.16
C SER A 319 -10.08 0.57 1.38
N ILE A 320 -11.21 0.30 2.04
CA ILE A 320 -12.54 0.20 1.44
C ILE A 320 -12.50 -0.83 0.30
N ILE A 321 -11.91 -2.00 0.56
CA ILE A 321 -11.84 -3.11 -0.38
C ILE A 321 -12.95 -4.09 -0.04
N LYS A 322 -13.77 -4.44 -1.03
CA LYS A 322 -14.77 -5.51 -0.91
C LYS A 322 -14.02 -6.84 -0.95
N THR A 323 -14.07 -7.60 0.14
CA THR A 323 -13.53 -8.96 0.09
C THR A 323 -14.44 -9.83 -0.76
N VAL A 324 -13.87 -10.65 -1.66
CA VAL A 324 -14.66 -11.40 -2.67
C VAL A 324 -14.98 -12.79 -2.17
N ASN A 325 -13.97 -13.50 -1.65
CA ASN A 325 -14.09 -14.84 -1.09
C ASN A 325 -13.11 -15.01 0.08
N PRO A 326 -13.59 -15.18 1.33
CA PRO A 326 -12.72 -15.31 2.50
C PRO A 326 -11.86 -16.59 2.49
N ASN A 327 -12.25 -17.59 1.70
CA ASN A 327 -11.58 -18.89 1.63
C ASN A 327 -10.36 -18.90 0.69
N GLU A 328 -10.14 -17.86 -0.09
CA GLU A 328 -9.04 -17.82 -1.06
C GLU A 328 -8.05 -16.71 -0.74
N SER A 329 -6.78 -16.97 -1.01
CA SER A 329 -5.78 -15.90 -1.01
C SER A 329 -5.79 -15.19 -2.35
N TYR A 330 -5.87 -13.87 -2.35
CA TYR A 330 -5.86 -13.06 -3.57
C TYR A 330 -5.18 -11.71 -3.34
N LEU A 331 -4.74 -11.10 -4.43
CA LEU A 331 -4.14 -9.77 -4.44
C LEU A 331 -5.19 -8.75 -4.87
N ILE A 332 -5.21 -7.60 -4.22
CA ILE A 332 -5.92 -6.43 -4.71
C ILE A 332 -4.88 -5.54 -5.37
N LEU A 333 -4.92 -5.48 -6.70
CA LEU A 333 -3.91 -4.78 -7.49
C LEU A 333 -3.97 -3.29 -7.22
N ASP A 334 -5.12 -2.67 -7.43
CA ASP A 334 -5.29 -1.24 -7.16
C ASP A 334 -6.75 -0.84 -6.95
N LYS A 335 -6.97 0.45 -6.65
CA LYS A 335 -8.27 1.06 -6.51
C LYS A 335 -8.25 2.50 -7.05
N ILE A 336 -9.05 2.72 -8.09
CA ILE A 336 -9.27 4.04 -8.69
C ILE A 336 -10.57 4.61 -8.13
N LEU A 337 -10.50 5.83 -7.59
CA LEU A 337 -11.66 6.54 -7.03
C LEU A 337 -12.10 7.63 -8.01
N ILE A 338 -13.39 7.63 -8.39
CA ILE A 338 -13.96 8.67 -9.25
C ILE A 338 -14.55 9.78 -8.37
N ASN A 339 -14.23 11.03 -8.69
CA ASN A 339 -14.70 12.21 -7.95
C ASN A 339 -16.12 12.60 -8.36
N LEU A 340 -17.12 11.92 -7.79
CA LEU A 340 -18.54 12.18 -8.06
C LEU A 340 -18.95 13.62 -7.73
N TYR A 341 -18.30 14.25 -6.73
CA TYR A 341 -18.57 15.65 -6.40
C TYR A 341 -18.21 16.58 -7.57
N LYS A 342 -17.05 16.39 -8.19
CA LYS A 342 -16.65 17.19 -9.35
C LYS A 342 -17.61 17.03 -10.52
N ILE A 343 -17.98 15.78 -10.83
CA ILE A 343 -19.00 15.48 -11.86
C ILE A 343 -20.32 16.19 -11.55
N SER A 344 -20.76 16.20 -10.29
CA SER A 344 -21.99 16.90 -9.89
C SER A 344 -21.92 18.42 -10.06
N VAL A 345 -20.75 19.02 -9.82
CA VAL A 345 -20.51 20.46 -10.02
C VAL A 345 -20.55 20.80 -11.50
N ASP A 346 -19.92 19.97 -12.34
CA ASP A 346 -19.87 20.17 -13.79
C ASP A 346 -21.25 19.98 -14.44
N ALA A 347 -22.04 19.04 -13.92
CA ALA A 347 -23.40 18.75 -14.40
C ALA A 347 -24.43 19.84 -14.03
N ARG A 348 -24.15 20.71 -13.03
CA ARG A 348 -25.02 21.84 -12.63
C ARG A 348 -26.51 21.46 -12.44
N GLN A 349 -26.76 20.40 -11.67
CA GLN A 349 -28.10 19.84 -11.39
C GLN A 349 -28.84 19.25 -12.61
N ASN A 350 -28.14 18.97 -13.72
CA ASN A 350 -28.69 18.22 -14.83
C ASN A 350 -28.34 16.73 -14.69
N ASP A 351 -29.34 15.90 -14.39
CA ASP A 351 -29.17 14.47 -14.15
C ASP A 351 -28.73 13.70 -15.41
N ASP A 352 -29.25 14.05 -16.58
CA ASP A 352 -28.85 13.41 -17.85
C ASP A 352 -27.36 13.69 -18.13
N LEU A 353 -26.96 14.95 -17.98
CA LEU A 353 -25.55 15.35 -18.14
C LEU A 353 -24.65 14.69 -17.08
N PHE A 354 -25.12 14.53 -15.85
CA PHE A 354 -24.36 13.84 -14.81
C PHE A 354 -24.08 12.39 -15.20
N LEU A 355 -25.08 11.67 -15.73
CA LEU A 355 -24.93 10.30 -16.18
C LEU A 355 -24.00 10.17 -17.39
N ASP A 356 -24.12 11.09 -18.35
CA ASP A 356 -23.22 11.14 -19.51
C ASP A 356 -21.76 11.36 -19.08
N LEU A 357 -21.51 12.34 -18.21
CA LEU A 357 -20.17 12.60 -17.68
C LEU A 357 -19.63 11.43 -16.86
N LEU A 358 -20.47 10.78 -16.04
CA LEU A 358 -20.07 9.61 -15.28
C LEU A 358 -19.69 8.45 -16.19
N GLN A 359 -20.48 8.20 -17.24
CA GLN A 359 -20.18 7.14 -18.22
C GLN A 359 -18.88 7.43 -18.96
N GLU A 360 -18.67 8.68 -19.39
CA GLU A 360 -17.41 9.11 -20.00
C GLU A 360 -16.21 8.81 -19.09
N LYS A 361 -16.30 9.12 -17.79
CA LYS A 361 -15.20 8.82 -16.84
C LYS A 361 -15.01 7.33 -16.62
N LEU A 362 -16.08 6.53 -16.62
CA LEU A 362 -15.98 5.09 -16.52
C LEU A 362 -15.25 4.51 -17.75
N ASP A 363 -15.62 4.94 -18.95
CA ASP A 363 -15.02 4.46 -20.20
C ASP A 363 -13.54 4.88 -20.37
N LEU A 364 -13.14 6.00 -19.75
CA LEU A 364 -11.73 6.43 -19.74
C LEU A 364 -10.86 5.64 -18.74
N VAL A 365 -11.48 5.07 -17.70
CA VAL A 365 -10.79 4.37 -16.61
C VAL A 365 -10.78 2.85 -16.81
N PHE A 366 -11.87 2.27 -17.31
CA PHE A 366 -12.12 0.83 -17.45
C PHE A 366 -12.35 0.44 -18.90
#